data_AF-U5CTR7-F1
#
_entry.id   AF-U5CTR7-F1
#
_cell.length_a   1.000
_cell.length_b   1.000
_cell.length_c   1.000
_cell.angle_alpha   90.00
_cell.angle_beta   90.00
_cell.angle_gamma   90.00
#
_symmetry.space_group_name_H-M   'P 1'
#
loop_
_entity.id
_entity.type
_entity.pdbx_description
1 polymer ?
#
loop_
_entity_poly.entity_id
_entity_poly.type
_entity_poly.pdbx_seq_one_letter_code
_entity_poly.pdbx_strand_id
1 'polypeptide(L)'
;MPFPFIEPKIEIVKMENIKEYPTQLGNRCKLLRELGLNPYVDTEEEIMEALTEAAETPEYLDICMKSSHCSGFWKKFSVGETPFFKEDPVQLLKYQDVYWVVEGKHRVCFAKRTGVKEIKAHIYELSDDGKVLLPEIGTPGRFAFDYMEVFSSRQEGEKAVLWLKDVKDLRLIELSWKPAVLDKRFDTKGEFVELVKGVKVSVSVKEKTKIFSLKKTIQVHTEIIIEPDHKKTKIWLLKIPAGKPFSLEKADAINKNTLYRYGCWRKHHLEELIKNLM
;
A
#
# COMPACT_ATOMS: atom_id res chain seq x y z
N MET A 1 6.50 8.99 12.76
CA MET A 1 7.75 9.77 12.66
C MET A 1 7.43 11.19 13.11
N PRO A 2 8.18 11.78 14.05
CA PRO A 2 8.07 13.20 14.32
C PRO A 2 8.45 13.95 13.03
N PHE A 3 7.58 14.85 12.55
CA PHE A 3 7.89 15.68 11.39
C PHE A 3 9.14 16.51 11.70
N PRO A 4 10.12 16.60 10.79
CA PRO A 4 11.23 17.51 10.98
C PRO A 4 10.67 18.91 11.20
N PHE A 5 11.21 19.59 12.22
CA PHE A 5 10.76 20.84 12.83
C PHE A 5 10.74 22.04 11.87
N ILE A 6 9.91 21.99 10.84
CA ILE A 6 9.59 23.15 10.00
C ILE A 6 8.30 23.75 10.59
N GLU A 7 8.36 25.03 10.95
CA GLU A 7 7.14 25.74 11.34
C GLU A 7 6.14 25.70 10.19
N PRO A 8 4.90 25.23 10.42
CA PRO A 8 3.92 25.14 9.35
C PRO A 8 3.52 26.54 8.87
N LYS A 9 3.33 26.68 7.56
CA LYS A 9 2.75 27.89 6.97
C LYS A 9 1.23 27.77 6.95
N ILE A 10 0.53 28.87 7.22
CA ILE A 10 -0.93 28.91 7.07
C ILE A 10 -1.25 29.28 5.61
N GLU A 11 -1.93 28.40 4.89
CA GLU A 11 -2.35 28.64 3.50
C GLU A 11 -3.85 28.36 3.31
N ILE A 12 -4.44 29.00 2.31
CA ILE A 12 -5.73 28.60 1.73
C ILE A 12 -5.41 27.62 0.59
N VAL A 13 -5.92 26.40 0.68
CA VAL A 13 -5.63 25.30 -0.25
C VAL A 13 -6.89 24.96 -1.03
N LYS A 14 -6.75 24.87 -2.36
CA LYS A 14 -7.81 24.37 -3.22
C LYS A 14 -8.04 22.88 -2.99
N MET A 15 -9.29 22.48 -2.81
CA MET A 15 -9.65 21.09 -2.51
C MET A 15 -9.28 20.11 -3.63
N GLU A 16 -9.23 20.56 -4.88
CA GLU A 16 -8.77 19.77 -6.03
C GLU A 16 -7.29 19.37 -5.96
N ASN A 17 -6.48 20.13 -5.22
CA ASN A 17 -5.07 19.84 -5.02
C ASN A 17 -4.82 18.79 -3.92
N ILE A 18 -5.85 18.48 -3.12
CA ILE A 18 -5.82 17.39 -2.14
C ILE A 18 -6.25 16.11 -2.86
N LYS A 19 -5.29 15.24 -3.18
CA LYS A 19 -5.52 14.13 -4.14
C LYS A 19 -6.51 13.09 -3.66
N GLU A 20 -6.32 12.58 -2.45
CA GLU A 20 -6.98 11.37 -1.98
C GLU A 20 -8.07 11.68 -0.93
N TYR A 21 -8.98 10.74 -0.70
CA TYR A 21 -9.81 10.75 0.51
C TYR A 21 -8.98 10.21 1.68
N PRO A 22 -9.00 10.86 2.85
CA PRO A 22 -8.29 10.32 4.01
C PRO A 22 -9.02 9.07 4.51
N THR A 23 -8.30 7.96 4.62
CA THR A 23 -8.84 6.64 5.01
C THR A 23 -8.88 6.43 6.53
N GLN A 24 -8.01 7.13 7.28
CA GLN A 24 -7.91 7.03 8.74
C GLN A 24 -8.98 7.87 9.47
N LEU A 25 -10.26 7.66 9.14
CA LEU A 25 -11.39 8.39 9.73
C LEU A 25 -11.75 7.91 11.15
N GLY A 26 -11.14 6.84 11.65
CA GLY A 26 -11.45 6.25 12.94
C GLY A 26 -12.84 5.60 13.00
N ASN A 27 -13.11 4.86 14.08
CA ASN A 27 -14.32 4.02 14.21
C ASN A 27 -15.62 4.80 14.45
N ARG A 28 -15.54 6.12 14.71
CA ARG A 28 -16.73 6.98 14.91
C ARG A 28 -17.32 7.50 13.61
N CYS A 29 -16.70 7.22 12.46
CA CYS A 29 -17.26 7.58 11.17
C CYS A 29 -18.57 6.81 10.93
N LYS A 30 -19.71 7.52 10.92
CA LYS A 30 -21.01 6.91 10.64
C LYS A 30 -21.05 6.29 9.24
N LEU A 31 -20.53 7.00 8.23
CA LEU A 31 -20.52 6.50 6.86
C LEU A 31 -19.81 5.15 6.74
N LEU A 32 -18.59 5.04 7.27
CA LEU A 32 -17.84 3.77 7.19
C LEU A 32 -18.60 2.63 7.88
N ARG A 33 -19.22 2.89 9.03
CA ARG A 33 -20.04 1.89 9.72
C ARG A 33 -21.25 1.41 8.90
N GLU A 34 -21.94 2.32 8.22
CA GLU A 34 -23.07 1.98 7.35
C GLU A 34 -22.62 1.20 6.11
N LEU A 35 -21.38 1.43 5.66
CA LEU A 35 -20.72 0.64 4.61
C LEU A 35 -20.15 -0.70 5.14
N GLY A 36 -20.30 -0.99 6.44
CA GLY A 36 -19.74 -2.20 7.05
C GLY A 36 -18.22 -2.20 7.24
N LEU A 37 -17.59 -1.02 7.16
CA LEU A 37 -16.13 -0.84 7.24
C LEU A 37 -15.67 -0.30 8.61
N ASN A 38 -14.47 -0.71 8.99
CA ASN A 38 -13.77 -0.37 10.20
C ASN A 38 -12.28 -0.04 9.89
N PRO A 39 -11.84 1.21 10.08
CA PRO A 39 -10.46 1.64 9.84
C PRO A 39 -9.35 0.90 10.60
N TYR A 40 -9.68 0.07 11.57
CA TYR A 40 -8.72 -0.72 12.34
C TYR A 40 -8.65 -2.19 11.89
N VAL A 41 -9.52 -2.61 10.97
CA VAL A 41 -9.65 -4.01 10.51
C VAL A 41 -9.54 -4.11 9.00
N ASP A 42 -10.25 -3.22 8.30
CA ASP A 42 -10.25 -3.16 6.84
C ASP A 42 -9.05 -2.38 6.33
N THR A 43 -8.65 -2.68 5.10
CA THR A 43 -7.43 -2.14 4.51
C THR A 43 -7.60 -0.68 4.06
N GLU A 44 -6.46 -0.01 3.85
CA GLU A 44 -6.46 1.34 3.27
C GLU A 44 -7.14 1.34 1.90
N GLU A 45 -6.95 0.26 1.13
CA GLU A 45 -7.52 0.06 -0.21
C GLU A 45 -9.04 -0.07 -0.14
N GLU A 46 -9.58 -0.95 0.71
CA GLU A 46 -11.02 -1.17 0.89
C GLU A 46 -11.73 0.13 1.26
N ILE A 47 -11.14 0.91 2.17
CA ILE A 47 -11.71 2.16 2.65
C ILE A 47 -11.61 3.26 1.58
N MET A 48 -10.48 3.36 0.88
CA MET A 48 -10.29 4.39 -0.14
C MET A 48 -11.25 4.22 -1.32
N GLU A 49 -11.43 2.98 -1.78
CA GLU A 49 -12.36 2.65 -2.85
C GLU A 49 -13.80 2.94 -2.43
N ALA A 50 -14.22 2.45 -1.26
CA ALA A 50 -15.57 2.70 -0.75
C ALA A 50 -15.87 4.19 -0.54
N LEU A 51 -14.89 4.98 -0.07
CA LEU A 51 -15.06 6.43 0.05
C LEU A 51 -15.14 7.14 -1.30
N THR A 52 -14.44 6.64 -2.31
CA THR A 52 -14.45 7.19 -3.67
C THR A 52 -15.78 6.90 -4.35
N GLU A 53 -16.24 5.65 -4.34
CA GLU A 53 -17.56 5.25 -4.85
C GLU A 53 -18.69 5.99 -4.11
N ALA A 54 -18.61 6.05 -2.79
CA ALA A 54 -19.62 6.74 -1.98
C ALA A 54 -19.62 8.26 -2.18
N ALA A 55 -18.61 8.84 -2.84
CA ALA A 55 -18.61 10.26 -3.20
C ALA A 55 -19.40 10.54 -4.49
N GLU A 56 -19.59 9.54 -5.34
CA GLU A 56 -20.36 9.64 -6.59
C GLU A 56 -21.86 9.47 -6.37
N THR A 57 -22.26 8.96 -5.20
CA THR A 57 -23.63 8.60 -4.85
C THR A 57 -24.18 9.53 -3.76
N PRO A 58 -25.13 10.45 -4.08
CA PRO A 58 -25.61 11.50 -3.16
C PRO A 58 -26.18 10.98 -1.83
N GLU A 59 -26.78 9.79 -1.82
CA GLU A 59 -27.41 9.17 -0.65
C GLU A 59 -26.41 8.94 0.50
N TYR A 60 -25.13 8.74 0.20
CA TYR A 60 -24.12 8.60 1.24
C TYR A 60 -23.71 9.94 1.86
N LEU A 61 -23.85 11.06 1.13
CA LEU A 61 -23.64 12.38 1.72
C LEU A 61 -24.69 12.67 2.79
N ASP A 62 -25.92 12.22 2.59
CA ASP A 62 -27.00 12.33 3.59
C ASP A 62 -26.63 11.68 4.92
N ILE A 63 -25.91 10.55 4.90
CA ILE A 63 -25.43 9.89 6.12
C ILE A 63 -24.48 10.80 6.90
N CYS A 64 -23.56 11.46 6.19
CA CYS A 64 -22.66 12.44 6.79
C CYS A 64 -23.43 13.66 7.30
N MET A 65 -24.37 14.20 6.52
CA MET A 65 -25.19 15.37 6.88
C MET A 65 -26.07 15.13 8.11
N LYS A 66 -26.55 13.89 8.30
CA LYS A 66 -27.35 13.51 9.48
C LYS A 66 -26.49 13.17 10.71
N SER A 67 -25.16 13.08 10.55
CA SER A 67 -24.24 12.88 11.68
C SER A 67 -24.02 14.19 12.43
N SER A 68 -24.16 14.17 13.76
CA SER A 68 -23.98 15.35 14.61
C SER A 68 -22.59 15.99 14.49
N HIS A 69 -21.56 15.17 14.25
CA HIS A 69 -20.19 15.66 14.10
C HIS A 69 -19.96 16.35 12.75
N CYS A 70 -20.40 15.75 11.64
CA CYS A 70 -20.16 16.29 10.30
C CYS A 70 -21.09 17.46 9.94
N SER A 71 -22.35 17.43 10.40
CA SER A 71 -23.27 18.57 10.23
C SER A 71 -22.77 19.86 10.87
N GLY A 72 -22.02 19.75 11.98
CA GLY A 72 -21.33 20.90 12.59
C GLY A 72 -20.30 21.54 11.66
N PHE A 73 -19.60 20.74 10.86
CA PHE A 73 -18.65 21.25 9.87
C PHE A 73 -19.35 22.03 8.76
N TRP A 74 -20.50 21.53 8.27
CA TRP A 74 -21.26 22.19 7.20
C TRP A 74 -21.63 23.63 7.54
N LYS A 75 -22.12 23.87 8.76
CA LYS A 75 -22.50 25.22 9.21
C LYS A 75 -21.34 26.21 9.05
N LYS A 76 -20.12 25.77 9.37
CA LYS A 76 -18.90 26.58 9.24
C LYS A 76 -18.45 26.74 7.79
N PHE A 77 -18.40 25.65 7.03
CA PHE A 77 -18.03 25.72 5.62
C PHE A 77 -18.99 26.57 4.79
N SER A 78 -20.29 26.55 5.09
CA SER A 78 -21.32 27.32 4.37
C SER A 78 -21.14 28.84 4.46
N VAL A 79 -20.39 29.32 5.46
CA VAL A 79 -20.04 30.75 5.62
C VAL A 79 -18.57 31.03 5.28
N GLY A 80 -17.88 30.08 4.63
CA GLY A 80 -16.48 30.21 4.22
C GLY A 80 -15.46 29.97 5.34
N GLU A 81 -15.87 29.44 6.50
CA GLU A 81 -14.97 29.14 7.61
C GLU A 81 -14.51 27.68 7.60
N THR A 82 -13.21 27.45 7.84
CA THR A 82 -12.72 26.11 8.14
C THR A 82 -13.06 25.75 9.61
N PRO A 83 -13.81 24.67 9.87
CA PRO A 83 -14.27 24.33 11.22
C PRO A 83 -13.10 24.05 12.17
N PHE A 84 -13.16 24.63 13.37
CA PHE A 84 -12.21 24.39 14.48
C PHE A 84 -10.74 24.67 14.14
N PHE A 85 -10.48 25.62 13.23
CA PHE A 85 -9.12 25.88 12.75
C PHE A 85 -8.15 26.35 13.86
N LYS A 86 -8.64 27.06 14.87
CA LYS A 86 -7.78 27.59 15.96
C LYS A 86 -7.42 26.50 16.97
N GLU A 87 -8.34 25.59 17.26
CA GLU A 87 -8.22 24.58 18.29
C GLU A 87 -7.59 23.28 17.78
N ASP A 88 -7.88 22.92 16.54
CA ASP A 88 -7.46 21.67 15.90
C ASP A 88 -7.24 21.95 14.41
N PRO A 89 -6.17 22.59 13.96
CA PRO A 89 -6.02 22.97 12.55
C PRO A 89 -6.01 21.74 11.62
N VAL A 90 -6.53 21.89 10.40
CA VAL A 90 -6.27 20.92 9.32
C VAL A 90 -4.78 20.97 9.00
N GLN A 91 -4.11 19.83 9.01
CA GLN A 91 -2.69 19.74 8.70
C GLN A 91 -2.48 18.96 7.41
N LEU A 92 -1.74 19.56 6.47
CA LEU A 92 -1.45 18.98 5.17
C LEU A 92 0.05 18.88 4.94
N LEU A 93 0.48 17.80 4.31
CA LEU A 93 1.81 17.73 3.69
C LEU A 93 1.72 18.27 2.28
N LYS A 94 2.70 19.06 1.87
CA LYS A 94 2.80 19.64 0.53
C LYS A 94 4.09 19.19 -0.14
N TYR A 95 3.97 18.66 -1.35
CA TYR A 95 5.09 18.49 -2.27
C TYR A 95 4.67 19.09 -3.62
N GLN A 96 5.41 20.11 -4.07
CA GLN A 96 4.99 20.96 -5.19
C GLN A 96 3.56 21.52 -4.95
N ASP A 97 2.65 21.35 -5.89
CA ASP A 97 1.25 21.81 -5.79
C ASP A 97 0.29 20.71 -5.31
N VAL A 98 0.81 19.63 -4.75
CA VAL A 98 0.03 18.46 -4.32
C VAL A 98 0.01 18.34 -2.80
N TYR A 99 -1.16 18.05 -2.25
CA TYR A 99 -1.40 18.01 -0.81
C TYR A 99 -1.95 16.67 -0.32
N TRP A 100 -1.48 16.23 0.85
CA TRP A 100 -1.95 15.02 1.55
C TRP A 100 -2.37 15.34 2.98
N VAL A 101 -3.46 14.73 3.44
CA VAL A 101 -4.04 15.01 4.75
C VAL A 101 -3.30 14.29 5.85
N VAL A 102 -2.85 15.04 6.87
CA VAL A 102 -2.31 14.51 8.12
C VAL A 102 -3.36 14.61 9.21
N GLU A 103 -3.82 15.83 9.52
CA GLU A 103 -4.86 16.07 10.53
C GLU A 103 -6.07 16.81 9.96
N GLY A 104 -7.21 16.68 10.66
CA GLY A 104 -8.50 17.17 10.17
C GLY A 104 -9.14 16.29 9.10
N LYS A 105 -8.80 14.99 9.09
CA LYS A 105 -9.24 13.96 8.13
C LYS A 105 -10.74 14.01 7.82
N HIS A 106 -11.59 14.05 8.84
CA HIS A 106 -13.05 14.16 8.68
C HIS A 106 -13.49 15.46 8.01
N ARG A 107 -12.86 16.60 8.35
CA ARG A 107 -13.20 17.91 7.77
C ARG A 107 -12.84 17.96 6.30
N VAL A 108 -11.68 17.43 5.93
CA VAL A 108 -11.26 17.35 4.52
C VAL A 108 -12.14 16.38 3.73
N CYS A 109 -12.40 15.18 4.27
CA CYS A 109 -13.30 14.21 3.64
C CYS A 109 -14.69 14.82 3.39
N PHE A 110 -15.26 15.47 4.41
CA PHE A 110 -16.56 16.13 4.30
C PHE A 110 -16.53 17.28 3.29
N ALA A 111 -15.52 18.16 3.35
CA ALA A 111 -15.35 19.27 2.42
C ALA A 111 -15.31 18.82 0.96
N LYS A 112 -14.54 17.76 0.64
CA LYS A 112 -14.49 17.17 -0.70
C LYS A 112 -15.88 16.72 -1.17
N ARG A 113 -16.60 15.99 -0.32
CA ARG A 113 -17.93 15.45 -0.64
C ARG A 113 -18.99 16.54 -0.82
N THR A 114 -18.91 17.62 -0.05
CA THR A 114 -19.85 18.75 -0.16
C THR A 114 -19.47 19.77 -1.23
N GLY A 115 -18.39 19.54 -1.98
CA GLY A 115 -17.96 20.46 -3.04
C GLY A 115 -17.41 21.80 -2.55
N VAL A 116 -16.94 21.88 -1.30
CA VAL A 116 -16.19 23.04 -0.80
C VAL A 116 -14.97 23.24 -1.69
N LYS A 117 -14.71 24.48 -2.11
CA LYS A 117 -13.65 24.77 -3.08
C LYS A 117 -12.28 24.92 -2.44
N GLU A 118 -12.24 25.46 -1.23
CA GLU A 118 -11.00 25.84 -0.55
C GLU A 118 -11.09 25.57 0.95
N ILE A 119 -9.95 25.26 1.57
CA ILE A 119 -9.84 25.04 3.00
C ILE A 119 -8.59 25.75 3.54
N LYS A 120 -8.69 26.30 4.75
CA LYS A 120 -7.55 26.87 5.46
C LYS A 120 -6.82 25.77 6.22
N ALA A 121 -5.51 25.65 6.03
CA ALA A 121 -4.72 24.57 6.62
C ALA A 121 -3.31 25.03 7.05
N HIS A 122 -2.73 24.26 7.97
CA HIS A 122 -1.31 24.27 8.30
C HIS A 122 -0.55 23.37 7.32
N ILE A 123 0.41 23.95 6.62
CA ILE A 123 1.14 23.30 5.53
C ILE A 123 2.55 22.96 5.98
N TYR A 124 2.90 21.68 5.85
CA TYR A 124 4.23 21.15 6.08
C TYR A 124 4.83 20.78 4.72
N GLU A 125 5.80 21.57 4.26
CA GLU A 125 6.51 21.31 3.00
C GLU A 125 7.42 20.09 3.14
N LEU A 126 7.36 19.19 2.15
CA LEU A 126 8.21 18.03 2.01
C LEU A 126 9.38 18.35 1.07
N SER A 127 10.57 17.86 1.41
CA SER A 127 11.77 17.91 0.56
C SER A 127 11.69 16.98 -0.65
N ASP A 128 10.94 15.90 -0.52
CA ASP A 128 10.87 14.80 -1.47
C ASP A 128 9.43 14.27 -1.60
N ASP A 129 9.17 13.61 -2.72
CA ASP A 129 7.87 13.02 -3.01
C ASP A 129 7.78 11.61 -2.45
N GLY A 130 7.62 11.47 -1.14
CA GLY A 130 7.38 10.16 -0.52
C GLY A 130 5.91 9.69 -0.62
N LYS A 131 4.97 10.54 -1.05
CA LYS A 131 3.53 10.34 -0.84
C LYS A 131 2.74 9.98 -2.09
N VAL A 132 3.21 10.32 -3.29
CA VAL A 132 2.53 9.96 -4.53
C VAL A 132 2.31 8.44 -4.62
N LEU A 133 1.07 8.07 -4.93
CA LEU A 133 0.68 6.69 -5.21
C LEU A 133 1.36 6.19 -6.48
N LEU A 134 1.87 4.97 -6.41
CA LEU A 134 2.41 4.27 -7.56
C LEU A 134 1.25 3.63 -8.34
N PRO A 135 1.30 3.64 -9.69
CA PRO A 135 0.24 3.03 -10.49
C PRO A 135 0.21 1.52 -10.29
N GLU A 136 -0.95 0.92 -10.44
CA GLU A 136 -1.08 -0.54 -10.50
C GLU A 136 -0.37 -1.10 -11.74
N ILE A 137 0.10 -2.35 -11.66
CA ILE A 137 0.80 -3.03 -12.76
C ILE A 137 0.32 -4.47 -12.85
N GLY A 138 0.13 -4.94 -14.08
CA GLY A 138 -0.17 -6.34 -14.37
C GLY A 138 -1.63 -6.71 -14.11
N THR A 139 -1.91 -8.01 -14.21
CA THR A 139 -3.23 -8.58 -13.94
C THR A 139 -3.08 -9.74 -12.95
N PRO A 140 -4.10 -10.03 -12.14
CA PRO A 140 -4.15 -11.26 -11.33
C PRO A 140 -3.91 -12.51 -12.20
N GLY A 141 -3.32 -13.54 -11.62
CA GLY A 141 -2.96 -14.76 -12.33
C GLY A 141 -2.03 -15.68 -11.55
N ARG A 142 -1.55 -16.71 -12.26
CA ARG A 142 -0.59 -17.70 -11.75
C ARG A 142 0.80 -17.39 -12.28
N PHE A 143 1.76 -17.28 -11.37
CA PHE A 143 3.15 -16.96 -11.66
C PHE A 143 4.03 -18.10 -11.15
N ALA A 144 4.93 -18.59 -12.00
CA ALA A 144 5.84 -19.68 -11.66
C ALA A 144 7.29 -19.26 -11.89
N PHE A 145 8.18 -19.69 -10.99
CA PHE A 145 9.59 -19.35 -10.99
C PHE A 145 10.39 -20.58 -10.63
N ASP A 146 11.49 -20.79 -11.34
CA ASP A 146 12.41 -21.87 -11.09
C ASP A 146 13.81 -21.32 -10.95
N TYR A 147 14.51 -21.72 -9.88
CA TYR A 147 15.93 -21.51 -9.79
C TYR A 147 16.67 -22.73 -9.25
N MET A 148 17.96 -22.79 -9.58
CA MET A 148 18.87 -23.84 -9.17
C MET A 148 20.09 -23.25 -8.48
N GLU A 149 20.51 -23.83 -7.37
CA GLU A 149 21.73 -23.51 -6.64
C GLU A 149 22.69 -24.70 -6.76
N VAL A 150 23.88 -24.46 -7.31
CA VAL A 150 24.96 -25.45 -7.42
C VAL A 150 26.12 -25.00 -6.55
N PHE A 151 26.49 -25.84 -5.57
CA PHE A 151 27.69 -25.67 -4.76
C PHE A 151 27.78 -24.30 -4.03
N SER A 152 26.64 -23.76 -3.59
CA SER A 152 26.50 -22.50 -2.82
C SER A 152 27.06 -21.21 -3.47
N SER A 153 27.59 -21.27 -4.70
CA SER A 153 28.22 -20.11 -5.37
C SER A 153 27.60 -19.75 -6.71
N ARG A 154 26.95 -20.69 -7.40
CA ARG A 154 26.28 -20.43 -8.68
C ARG A 154 24.79 -20.68 -8.56
N GLN A 155 24.02 -19.63 -8.82
CA GLN A 155 22.57 -19.71 -8.93
C GLN A 155 22.15 -19.37 -10.36
N GLU A 156 21.18 -20.12 -10.90
CA GLU A 156 20.64 -19.91 -12.24
C GLU A 156 19.13 -19.96 -12.20
N GLY A 157 18.47 -19.24 -13.11
CA GLY A 157 17.02 -19.12 -13.17
C GLY A 157 16.51 -17.82 -12.56
N GLU A 158 15.25 -17.85 -12.12
CA GLU A 158 14.49 -16.69 -11.68
C GLU A 158 13.90 -16.94 -10.29
N LYS A 159 13.81 -15.90 -9.47
CA LYS A 159 13.17 -15.91 -8.16
C LYS A 159 12.03 -14.91 -8.12
N ALA A 160 11.06 -15.19 -7.26
CA ALA A 160 10.02 -14.24 -6.92
C ALA A 160 10.45 -13.39 -5.72
N VAL A 161 10.17 -12.09 -5.78
CA VAL A 161 10.10 -11.22 -4.60
C VAL A 161 8.65 -10.87 -4.36
N LEU A 162 8.15 -11.14 -3.16
CA LEU A 162 6.79 -10.81 -2.78
C LEU A 162 6.80 -9.85 -1.57
N TRP A 163 6.04 -8.77 -1.68
CA TRP A 163 5.69 -7.89 -0.59
C TRP A 163 4.17 -7.83 -0.48
N LEU A 164 3.62 -8.31 0.64
CA LEU A 164 2.20 -8.53 0.79
C LEU A 164 1.76 -8.12 2.19
N LYS A 165 0.89 -7.12 2.34
CA LYS A 165 0.35 -6.72 3.65
C LYS A 165 -0.67 -7.72 4.20
N ASP A 166 -0.86 -7.67 5.52
CA ASP A 166 -1.85 -8.43 6.30
C ASP A 166 -1.72 -9.96 6.23
N VAL A 167 -0.52 -10.48 5.96
CA VAL A 167 -0.28 -11.93 6.02
C VAL A 167 -0.59 -12.44 7.42
N LYS A 168 -1.41 -13.49 7.52
CA LYS A 168 -1.79 -14.11 8.79
C LYS A 168 -0.97 -15.35 9.14
N ASP A 169 -0.37 -15.99 8.15
CA ASP A 169 0.45 -17.18 8.39
C ASP A 169 1.78 -16.78 9.05
N LEU A 170 1.97 -17.23 10.30
CA LEU A 170 3.15 -16.91 11.10
C LEU A 170 4.46 -17.38 10.47
N ARG A 171 4.44 -18.43 9.63
CA ARG A 171 5.63 -18.93 8.93
C ARG A 171 6.11 -17.96 7.85
N LEU A 172 5.20 -17.13 7.35
CA LEU A 172 5.39 -16.27 6.18
C LEU A 172 5.15 -14.79 6.52
N ILE A 173 5.05 -14.47 7.81
CA ILE A 173 4.70 -13.16 8.33
C ILE A 173 5.69 -12.07 7.90
N GLU A 174 6.94 -12.45 7.61
CA GLU A 174 7.97 -11.51 7.14
C GLU A 174 7.57 -10.78 5.85
N LEU A 175 6.74 -11.41 5.00
CA LEU A 175 6.18 -10.83 3.78
C LEU A 175 5.30 -9.59 4.05
N SER A 176 4.74 -9.47 5.26
CA SER A 176 3.90 -8.33 5.70
C SER A 176 4.72 -7.11 6.13
N TRP A 177 5.94 -7.34 6.58
CA TRP A 177 6.80 -6.28 7.11
C TRP A 177 7.68 -5.67 6.04
N LYS A 178 8.23 -6.50 5.14
CA LYS A 178 9.20 -6.10 4.12
C LYS A 178 9.07 -6.98 2.87
N PRO A 179 9.60 -6.54 1.71
CA PRO A 179 9.73 -7.44 0.57
C PRO A 179 10.64 -8.62 0.92
N ALA A 180 10.27 -9.82 0.48
CA ALA A 180 11.12 -10.99 0.66
C ALA A 180 11.27 -11.81 -0.62
N VAL A 181 12.47 -12.35 -0.82
CA VAL A 181 12.77 -13.30 -1.89
C VAL A 181 12.25 -14.68 -1.47
N LEU A 182 11.33 -15.25 -2.24
CA LEU A 182 10.81 -16.59 -2.02
C LEU A 182 11.86 -17.63 -2.43
N ASP A 183 12.68 -18.01 -1.45
CA ASP A 183 13.78 -18.98 -1.57
C ASP A 183 13.50 -20.24 -0.72
N LYS A 184 14.51 -21.12 -0.60
CA LYS A 184 14.42 -22.37 0.18
C LYS A 184 13.99 -22.21 1.65
N ARG A 185 14.09 -21.00 2.25
CA ARG A 185 13.61 -20.74 3.62
C ARG A 185 12.09 -20.73 3.72
N PHE A 186 11.42 -20.50 2.60
CA PHE A 186 9.97 -20.45 2.48
C PHE A 186 9.35 -21.78 2.04
N ASP A 187 10.10 -22.89 2.10
CA ASP A 187 9.64 -24.21 1.63
C ASP A 187 8.32 -24.62 2.26
N THR A 188 7.27 -24.68 1.45
CA THR A 188 5.94 -25.18 1.82
C THR A 188 5.78 -26.65 1.45
N LYS A 189 6.87 -27.33 1.06
CA LYS A 189 6.86 -28.71 0.55
C LYS A 189 6.01 -28.87 -0.71
N GLY A 190 5.84 -27.79 -1.47
CA GLY A 190 4.99 -27.75 -2.67
C GLY A 190 3.49 -27.60 -2.39
N GLU A 191 3.06 -27.51 -1.14
CA GLU A 191 1.66 -27.25 -0.80
C GLU A 191 1.32 -25.77 -0.94
N PHE A 192 0.13 -25.46 -1.46
CA PHE A 192 -0.36 -24.09 -1.50
C PHE A 192 -0.79 -23.62 -0.11
N VAL A 193 -0.19 -22.52 0.33
CA VAL A 193 -0.53 -21.79 1.55
C VAL A 193 -1.22 -20.49 1.15
N GLU A 194 -2.44 -20.27 1.64
CA GLU A 194 -3.16 -19.01 1.46
C GLU A 194 -2.64 -17.96 2.46
N LEU A 195 -2.05 -16.88 1.95
CA LEU A 195 -1.41 -15.83 2.74
C LEU A 195 -2.43 -14.81 3.24
N VAL A 196 -3.30 -14.41 2.31
CA VAL A 196 -4.52 -13.61 2.49
C VAL A 196 -5.56 -14.16 1.51
N LYS A 197 -6.85 -13.86 1.72
CA LYS A 197 -7.93 -14.35 0.84
C LYS A 197 -7.56 -14.09 -0.64
N GLY A 198 -7.50 -15.15 -1.44
CA GLY A 198 -7.21 -15.08 -2.88
C GLY A 198 -5.74 -14.84 -3.25
N VAL A 199 -4.79 -14.91 -2.31
CA VAL A 199 -3.35 -14.90 -2.60
C VAL A 199 -2.70 -16.13 -1.98
N LYS A 200 -2.20 -17.03 -2.83
CA LYS A 200 -1.62 -18.32 -2.41
C LYS A 200 -0.20 -18.46 -2.90
N VAL A 201 0.64 -19.12 -2.13
CA VAL A 201 2.03 -19.43 -2.49
C VAL A 201 2.32 -20.91 -2.28
N SER A 202 3.11 -21.49 -3.17
CA SER A 202 3.72 -22.79 -3.02
C SER A 202 5.21 -22.67 -3.31
N VAL A 203 6.05 -23.19 -2.41
CA VAL A 203 7.49 -23.29 -2.61
C VAL A 203 7.87 -24.75 -2.42
N SER A 204 8.49 -25.35 -3.42
CA SER A 204 8.97 -26.72 -3.40
C SER A 204 10.47 -26.75 -3.55
N VAL A 205 11.15 -27.31 -2.54
CA VAL A 205 12.60 -27.49 -2.56
C VAL A 205 12.95 -28.95 -2.82
N LYS A 206 13.80 -29.20 -3.83
CA LYS A 206 14.34 -30.52 -4.14
C LYS A 206 15.86 -30.49 -4.03
N GLU A 207 16.38 -31.34 -3.17
CA GLU A 207 17.82 -31.50 -3.00
C GLU A 207 18.30 -32.78 -3.69
N LYS A 208 19.35 -32.65 -4.52
CA LYS A 208 20.02 -33.80 -5.15
C LYS A 208 21.50 -33.79 -4.78
N THR A 209 21.96 -34.90 -4.23
CA THR A 209 23.38 -35.18 -3.99
C THR A 209 23.82 -36.25 -4.97
N LYS A 210 24.83 -35.98 -5.81
CA LYS A 210 25.37 -37.02 -6.71
C LYS A 210 26.19 -38.02 -5.89
N ILE A 211 25.94 -39.31 -6.10
CA ILE A 211 26.49 -40.45 -5.30
C ILE A 211 28.04 -40.55 -5.32
N PHE A 212 28.74 -39.74 -6.12
CA PHE A 212 30.21 -39.69 -6.18
C PHE A 212 30.79 -38.25 -6.16
N SER A 213 29.99 -37.25 -5.76
CA SER A 213 30.42 -35.86 -5.74
C SER A 213 29.90 -35.15 -4.49
N LEU A 214 30.75 -34.37 -3.82
CA LEU A 214 30.36 -33.42 -2.76
C LEU A 214 29.44 -32.28 -3.26
N LYS A 215 29.13 -32.23 -4.57
CA LYS A 215 28.27 -31.21 -5.14
C LYS A 215 26.80 -31.49 -4.83
N LYS A 216 26.25 -30.67 -3.93
CA LYS A 216 24.81 -30.55 -3.67
C LYS A 216 24.18 -29.59 -4.68
N THR A 217 23.08 -30.02 -5.29
CA THR A 217 22.22 -29.18 -6.11
C THR A 217 20.89 -29.01 -5.40
N ILE A 218 20.47 -27.76 -5.22
CA ILE A 218 19.16 -27.40 -4.68
C ILE A 218 18.36 -26.80 -5.81
N GLN A 219 17.21 -27.37 -6.12
CA GLN A 219 16.24 -26.81 -7.05
C GLN A 219 15.07 -26.26 -6.23
N VAL A 220 14.65 -25.04 -6.54
CA VAL A 220 13.49 -24.42 -5.91
C VAL A 220 12.52 -24.02 -6.99
N HIS A 221 11.29 -24.50 -6.84
CA HIS A 221 10.16 -24.13 -7.66
C HIS A 221 9.20 -23.32 -6.81
N THR A 222 8.85 -22.12 -7.26
CA THR A 222 7.93 -21.22 -6.57
C THR A 222 6.74 -20.94 -7.46
N GLU A 223 5.55 -21.12 -6.92
CA GLU A 223 4.30 -20.73 -7.56
C GLU A 223 3.54 -19.72 -6.69
N ILE A 224 3.00 -18.69 -7.31
CA ILE A 224 2.14 -17.69 -6.67
C ILE A 224 0.85 -17.59 -7.48
N ILE A 225 -0.28 -17.67 -6.80
CA ILE A 225 -1.61 -17.45 -7.38
C ILE A 225 -2.18 -16.17 -6.76
N ILE A 226 -2.58 -15.24 -7.61
CA ILE A 226 -3.32 -14.03 -7.26
C ILE A 226 -4.66 -14.13 -7.97
N GLU A 227 -5.72 -14.42 -7.22
CA GLU A 227 -7.08 -14.55 -7.76
C GLU A 227 -7.65 -13.16 -8.10
N PRO A 228 -8.51 -13.02 -9.14
CA PRO A 228 -9.11 -11.73 -9.48
C PRO A 228 -9.93 -11.07 -8.35
N ASP A 229 -10.47 -11.86 -7.42
CA ASP A 229 -11.27 -11.42 -6.28
C ASP A 229 -10.48 -11.43 -4.95
N HIS A 230 -9.14 -11.36 -5.03
CA HIS A 230 -8.28 -11.32 -3.86
C HIS A 230 -8.66 -10.20 -2.88
N LYS A 231 -8.32 -10.37 -1.59
CA LYS A 231 -8.47 -9.31 -0.59
C LYS A 231 -7.79 -8.05 -1.10
N LYS A 232 -8.50 -6.93 -1.12
CA LYS A 232 -7.94 -5.64 -1.52
C LYS A 232 -6.93 -5.21 -0.47
N THR A 233 -5.64 -5.35 -0.76
CA THR A 233 -4.53 -5.00 0.15
C THR A 233 -3.29 -4.72 -0.69
N LYS A 234 -2.22 -4.23 -0.08
CA LYS A 234 -0.96 -3.98 -0.79
C LYS A 234 -0.29 -5.29 -1.20
N ILE A 235 -0.20 -5.51 -2.51
CA ILE A 235 0.48 -6.65 -3.14
C ILE A 235 1.52 -6.12 -4.11
N TRP A 236 2.76 -6.58 -4.00
CA TRP A 236 3.82 -6.27 -4.96
C TRP A 236 4.66 -7.51 -5.24
N LEU A 237 4.57 -8.03 -6.47
CA LEU A 237 5.30 -9.18 -6.97
C LEU A 237 6.32 -8.75 -8.02
N LEU A 238 7.57 -9.14 -7.82
CA LEU A 238 8.66 -8.92 -8.77
C LEU A 238 9.35 -10.22 -9.16
N LYS A 239 9.93 -10.21 -10.35
CA LYS A 239 10.80 -11.27 -10.87
C LYS A 239 12.26 -10.83 -10.85
N ILE A 240 13.14 -11.65 -10.30
CA ILE A 240 14.57 -11.31 -10.18
C ILE A 240 15.43 -12.48 -10.67
N PRO A 241 16.59 -12.24 -11.30
CA PRO A 241 17.55 -13.30 -11.63
C PRO A 241 18.15 -13.91 -10.37
N ALA A 242 18.32 -15.22 -10.33
CA ALA A 242 18.86 -15.91 -9.16
C ALA A 242 20.38 -15.69 -8.97
N GLY A 243 21.14 -15.56 -10.06
CA GLY A 243 22.61 -15.61 -10.07
C GLY A 243 23.36 -14.28 -10.02
N LYS A 244 22.67 -13.14 -10.03
CA LYS A 244 23.30 -11.82 -9.96
C LYS A 244 22.86 -11.12 -8.68
N PRO A 245 23.74 -10.37 -7.98
CA PRO A 245 23.28 -9.41 -6.99
C PRO A 245 22.28 -8.52 -7.68
N PHE A 246 21.02 -8.58 -7.25
CA PHE A 246 19.95 -7.88 -7.94
C PHE A 246 19.94 -6.42 -7.51
N SER A 247 20.93 -5.67 -7.98
CA SER A 247 21.03 -4.24 -7.70
C SER A 247 19.94 -3.50 -8.46
N LEU A 248 18.86 -3.20 -7.76
CA LEU A 248 17.79 -2.33 -8.23
C LEU A 248 18.11 -0.89 -7.85
N GLU A 249 19.25 -0.37 -8.30
CA GLU A 249 19.64 1.01 -8.02
C GLU A 249 18.67 2.06 -8.62
N LYS A 250 17.73 1.66 -9.47
CA LYS A 250 16.81 2.57 -10.18
C LYS A 250 15.36 2.07 -10.18
N ALA A 251 14.44 3.02 -9.97
CA ALA A 251 12.99 2.82 -10.06
C ALA A 251 12.54 2.15 -11.38
N ASP A 252 13.18 2.46 -12.50
CA ASP A 252 12.84 1.87 -13.79
C ASP A 252 13.12 0.36 -13.84
N ALA A 253 14.17 -0.09 -13.16
CA ALA A 253 14.50 -1.51 -13.08
C ALA A 253 13.46 -2.25 -12.24
N ILE A 254 12.96 -1.63 -11.16
CA ILE A 254 11.87 -2.17 -10.34
C ILE A 254 10.61 -2.35 -11.19
N ASN A 255 10.19 -1.31 -11.90
CA ASN A 255 8.97 -1.35 -12.71
C ASN A 255 9.07 -2.40 -13.83
N LYS A 256 10.21 -2.52 -14.51
CA LYS A 256 10.44 -3.54 -15.56
C LYS A 256 10.35 -4.98 -15.04
N ASN A 257 10.66 -5.19 -13.77
CA ASN A 257 10.64 -6.51 -13.14
C ASN A 257 9.39 -6.75 -12.29
N THR A 258 8.53 -5.74 -12.14
CA THR A 258 7.25 -5.89 -11.44
C THR A 258 6.28 -6.65 -12.34
N LEU A 259 5.81 -7.80 -11.86
CA LEU A 259 4.81 -8.62 -12.56
C LEU A 259 3.39 -8.25 -12.13
N TYR A 260 3.23 -7.89 -10.86
CA TYR A 260 1.95 -7.47 -10.31
C TYR A 260 2.16 -6.42 -9.21
N ARG A 261 1.39 -5.34 -9.24
CA ARG A 261 1.32 -4.34 -8.16
C ARG A 261 -0.12 -3.84 -8.00
N TYR A 262 -0.65 -3.98 -6.81
CA TYR A 262 -1.99 -3.52 -6.44
C TYR A 262 -1.98 -2.88 -5.04
N GLY A 263 -2.85 -1.88 -4.84
CA GLY A 263 -3.06 -1.20 -3.57
C GLY A 263 -2.27 0.10 -3.40
N CYS A 264 -2.38 0.70 -2.21
CA CYS A 264 -1.88 2.04 -1.88
C CYS A 264 -0.35 2.09 -1.66
N TRP A 265 0.40 1.60 -2.64
CA TRP A 265 1.85 1.73 -2.69
C TRP A 265 2.22 3.17 -3.03
N ARG A 266 3.25 3.69 -2.35
CA ARG A 266 3.71 5.08 -2.49
C ARG A 266 5.20 5.10 -2.77
N LYS A 267 5.74 6.22 -3.24
CA LYS A 267 7.17 6.37 -3.55
C LYS A 267 8.12 5.99 -2.41
N HIS A 268 7.81 6.29 -1.15
CA HIS A 268 8.66 5.82 -0.03
C HIS A 268 8.69 4.29 0.10
N HIS A 269 7.63 3.58 -0.30
CA HIS A 269 7.66 2.10 -0.35
C HIS A 269 8.59 1.62 -1.47
N LEU A 270 8.65 2.31 -2.61
CA LEU A 270 9.62 2.01 -3.66
C LEU A 270 11.06 2.18 -3.14
N GLU A 271 11.33 3.23 -2.38
CA GLU A 271 12.63 3.44 -1.73
C GLU A 271 12.97 2.32 -0.73
N GLU A 272 12.00 1.91 0.09
CA GLU A 272 12.14 0.78 1.00
C GLU A 272 12.40 -0.53 0.24
N LEU A 273 11.72 -0.75 -0.89
CA LEU A 273 11.92 -1.90 -1.75
C LEU A 273 13.35 -1.94 -2.31
N ILE A 274 13.83 -0.80 -2.82
CA ILE A 274 15.21 -0.66 -3.31
C ILE A 274 16.20 -0.97 -2.18
N LYS A 275 16.02 -0.35 -1.01
CA LYS A 275 16.90 -0.52 0.15
C LYS A 275 16.97 -1.97 0.65
N ASN A 276 15.87 -2.72 0.61
CA ASN A 276 15.84 -4.12 1.07
C ASN A 276 16.40 -5.11 0.04
N LEU A 277 16.55 -4.70 -1.23
CA LEU A 277 17.04 -5.56 -2.31
C LEU A 277 18.50 -5.27 -2.72
N MET A 278 19.09 -4.17 -2.22
CA MET A 278 20.52 -3.89 -2.27
C MET A 278 21.29 -4.74 -1.25
#